data_AF-A0A0G1G1I3-F1
#
_entry.id   AF-A0A0G1G1I3-F1
#
_cell.length_a   1.000
_cell.length_b   1.000
_cell.length_c   1.000
_cell.angle_alpha   90.00
_cell.angle_beta   90.00
_cell.angle_gamma   90.00
#
_symmetry.space_group_name_H-M   'P 1'
#
loop_
_entity.id
_entity.type
_entity.pdbx_description
1 polymer ?
#
loop_
_entity_poly.entity_id
_entity_poly.type
_entity_poly.pdbx_seq_one_letter_code
_entity_poly.pdbx_strand_id
1 'polypeptide(L)'
;GRLNNILEATTELTHLEIINCRQRDKASLELTVELPHLKTFNLSALSTSQPFLSPKELNALFDKTPNLKTLIIRGYKDLNALALEKLTQLQQIDISFSPISLNELDAWATQLEQKGKGDIQVQINAAHNLPASLHKTYQSAASIKQDIAHRTN
;
A
#
# COMPACT_ATOMS: atom_id res chain seq x y z
N GLY A 1 -15.87 5.66 13.94
CA GLY A 1 -14.94 5.31 15.04
C GLY A 1 -13.97 6.46 15.31
N ARG A 2 -13.12 6.39 16.36
CA ARG A 2 -12.20 7.50 16.74
C ARG A 2 -11.33 8.00 15.57
N LEU A 3 -10.87 7.11 14.69
CA LEU A 3 -10.09 7.50 13.50
C LEU A 3 -10.93 8.33 12.51
N ASN A 4 -12.17 7.91 12.20
CA ASN A 4 -13.05 8.64 11.30
C ASN A 4 -13.24 10.07 11.79
N ASN A 5 -13.53 10.26 13.07
CA ASN A 5 -13.73 11.59 13.66
C ASN A 5 -12.49 12.47 13.53
N ILE A 6 -11.28 11.90 13.68
CA ILE A 6 -10.04 12.65 13.50
C ILE A 6 -9.90 13.07 12.04
N LEU A 7 -10.02 12.13 11.10
CA LEU A 7 -9.85 12.40 9.68
C LEU A 7 -10.90 13.38 9.15
N GLU A 8 -12.15 13.26 9.60
CA GLU A 8 -13.24 14.17 9.23
C GLU A 8 -13.06 15.58 9.81
N ALA A 9 -12.38 15.71 10.95
CA ALA A 9 -12.04 17.00 11.54
C ALA A 9 -10.76 17.63 10.97
N THR A 10 -9.98 16.88 10.16
CA THR A 10 -8.67 17.32 9.65
C THR A 10 -8.59 17.19 8.12
N THR A 11 -9.42 17.90 7.37
CA THR A 11 -9.43 17.86 5.90
C THR A 11 -8.17 18.44 5.26
N GLU A 12 -7.44 19.28 5.99
CA GLU A 12 -6.16 19.88 5.57
C GLU A 12 -4.95 18.96 5.77
N LEU A 13 -5.18 17.73 6.26
CA LEU A 13 -4.11 16.79 6.55
C LEU A 13 -3.36 16.42 5.27
N THR A 14 -2.05 16.68 5.25
CA THR A 14 -1.18 16.35 4.11
C THR A 14 -0.46 15.02 4.25
N HIS A 15 -0.27 14.58 5.50
CA HIS A 15 0.48 13.39 5.87
C HIS A 15 -0.26 12.67 7.00
N LEU A 16 -0.50 11.37 6.83
CA LEU A 16 -1.11 10.52 7.86
C LEU A 16 -0.24 9.30 8.08
N GLU A 17 0.15 9.09 9.33
CA GLU A 17 0.92 7.92 9.73
C GLU A 17 0.20 7.14 10.82
N ILE A 18 0.05 5.84 10.60
CA ILE A 18 -0.54 4.87 11.51
C ILE A 18 0.49 3.74 11.62
N ILE A 19 1.41 3.88 12.58
CA ILE A 19 2.56 3.00 12.75
C ILE A 19 2.39 2.16 14.00
N ASN A 20 2.50 0.83 13.85
CA ASN A 20 2.40 -0.14 14.95
C ASN A 20 1.11 -0.01 15.80
N CYS A 21 0.05 0.56 15.22
CA CYS A 21 -1.24 0.60 15.87
C CYS A 21 -1.88 -0.79 15.81
N ARG A 22 -2.40 -1.26 16.95
CA ARG A 22 -3.20 -2.49 17.02
C ARG A 22 -4.67 -2.13 16.97
N GLN A 23 -5.42 -2.77 16.09
CA GLN A 23 -6.88 -2.74 16.15
C GLN A 23 -7.29 -3.44 17.45
N ARG A 24 -8.03 -2.73 18.33
CA ARG A 24 -8.67 -3.35 19.50
C ARG A 24 -10.09 -3.83 19.20
N ASP A 25 -10.75 -3.17 18.24
CA ASP A 25 -12.06 -3.52 17.69
C ASP A 25 -11.96 -3.49 16.16
N LYS A 26 -12.87 -4.16 15.43
CA LYS A 26 -13.00 -3.98 13.97
C LYS A 26 -13.27 -2.50 13.70
N ALA A 27 -12.28 -1.77 13.21
CA ALA A 27 -12.46 -0.39 12.78
C ALA A 27 -13.30 -0.42 11.50
N SER A 28 -14.49 0.18 11.50
CA SER A 28 -15.12 0.56 10.24
C SER A 28 -14.58 1.94 9.85
N LEU A 29 -13.70 1.96 8.84
CA LEU A 29 -13.32 3.20 8.19
C LEU A 29 -14.41 3.55 7.18
N GLU A 30 -15.27 4.47 7.59
CA GLU A 30 -16.41 4.97 6.82
C GLU A 30 -16.30 6.49 6.88
N LEU A 31 -15.51 7.04 5.95
CA LEU A 31 -15.31 8.48 5.84
C LEU A 31 -16.41 9.07 4.97
N THR A 32 -17.05 10.13 5.47
CA THR A 32 -18.05 10.89 4.71
C THR A 32 -17.43 12.03 3.92
N VAL A 33 -16.27 12.53 4.34
CA VAL A 33 -15.56 13.64 3.70
C VAL A 33 -14.39 13.15 2.83
N GLU A 34 -13.99 13.98 1.87
CA GLU A 34 -12.73 13.80 1.15
C GLU A 34 -11.55 14.36 1.94
N LEU A 35 -10.36 13.83 1.67
CA LEU A 35 -9.08 14.28 2.18
C LEU A 35 -8.23 14.80 1.00
N PRO A 36 -8.63 15.93 0.38
CA PRO A 36 -8.03 16.39 -0.89
C PRO A 36 -6.57 16.80 -0.75
N HIS A 37 -6.12 17.10 0.47
CA HIS A 37 -4.74 17.53 0.73
C HIS A 37 -3.80 16.38 1.10
N LEU A 38 -4.33 15.16 1.33
CA LEU A 38 -3.52 14.03 1.76
C LEU A 38 -2.64 13.52 0.60
N LYS A 39 -1.33 13.68 0.76
CA LYS A 39 -0.31 13.31 -0.24
C LYS A 39 0.46 12.06 0.17
N THR A 40 0.60 11.83 1.47
CA THR A 40 1.36 10.71 2.01
C THR A 40 0.52 9.96 3.05
N PHE A 41 0.40 8.65 2.86
CA PHE A 41 -0.24 7.76 3.82
C PHE A 41 0.68 6.61 4.16
N ASN A 42 0.94 6.44 5.45
CA ASN A 42 1.82 5.43 5.99
C ASN A 42 1.06 4.54 6.96
N LEU A 43 0.84 3.29 6.57
CA LEU A 43 0.33 2.21 7.40
C LEU A 43 1.41 1.14 7.54
N SER A 44 2.30 1.34 8.50
CA SER A 44 3.38 0.38 8.76
C SER A 44 3.06 -0.47 9.99
N ALA A 45 3.00 -1.79 9.81
CA ALA A 45 2.85 -2.74 10.90
C ALA A 45 4.07 -3.65 10.96
N LEU A 46 4.91 -3.49 11.98
CA LEU A 46 6.14 -4.28 12.12
C LEU A 46 5.95 -5.59 12.90
N SER A 47 4.77 -5.86 13.48
CA SER A 47 4.65 -6.92 14.50
C SER A 47 3.27 -7.57 14.68
N THR A 48 2.25 -7.27 13.87
CA THR A 48 0.88 -7.76 14.18
C THR A 48 0.42 -8.87 13.25
N SER A 49 -0.17 -9.92 13.84
CA SER A 49 -0.81 -11.01 13.10
C SER A 49 -2.02 -10.54 12.28
N GLN A 50 -2.56 -9.35 12.58
CA GLN A 50 -3.64 -8.69 11.86
C GLN A 50 -3.29 -7.23 11.54
N PRO A 51 -3.59 -6.74 10.33
CA PRO A 51 -3.38 -5.35 9.96
C PRO A 51 -4.38 -4.43 10.70
N PHE A 52 -3.98 -3.18 10.95
CA PHE A 52 -4.84 -2.19 11.62
C PHE A 52 -6.04 -1.76 10.75
N LEU A 53 -5.88 -1.74 9.43
CA LEU A 53 -6.97 -1.58 8.47
C LEU A 53 -7.07 -2.83 7.61
N SER A 54 -8.30 -3.31 7.37
CA SER A 54 -8.56 -4.37 6.39
C SER A 54 -8.40 -3.84 4.95
N PRO A 55 -8.28 -4.71 3.93
CA PRO A 55 -8.26 -4.26 2.55
C PRO A 55 -9.51 -3.46 2.17
N LYS A 56 -10.68 -3.83 2.72
CA LYS A 56 -11.94 -3.11 2.53
C LYS A 56 -11.84 -1.67 3.04
N GLU A 57 -11.30 -1.48 4.23
CA GLU A 57 -11.13 -0.16 4.83
C GLU A 57 -10.10 0.69 4.07
N LEU A 58 -8.98 0.11 3.65
CA LEU A 58 -8.01 0.80 2.81
C LEU A 58 -8.61 1.24 1.48
N ASN A 59 -9.37 0.36 0.83
CA ASN A 59 -10.03 0.68 -0.43
C ASN A 59 -11.08 1.79 -0.28
N ALA A 60 -11.74 1.88 0.88
CA ALA A 60 -12.64 2.99 1.21
C ALA A 60 -11.88 4.29 1.48
N LEU A 61 -10.69 4.23 2.08
CA LEU A 61 -9.80 5.40 2.22
C LEU A 61 -9.34 5.91 0.84
N PHE A 62 -8.99 5.01 -0.07
CA PHE A 62 -8.52 5.37 -1.40
C PHE A 62 -9.57 6.15 -2.20
N ASP A 63 -10.86 5.87 -2.00
CA ASP A 63 -11.96 6.64 -2.59
C ASP A 63 -12.00 8.10 -2.09
N LYS A 64 -11.37 8.39 -0.95
CA LYS A 64 -11.38 9.71 -0.30
C LYS A 64 -10.05 10.44 -0.38
N THR A 65 -9.04 9.88 -1.02
CA THR A 65 -7.69 10.46 -1.10
C THR A 65 -7.28 10.66 -2.56
N PRO A 66 -7.95 11.55 -3.32
CA PRO A 66 -7.75 11.68 -4.77
C PRO A 66 -6.33 12.12 -5.16
N ASN A 67 -5.62 12.77 -4.24
CA ASN A 67 -4.29 13.35 -4.47
C ASN A 67 -3.16 12.59 -3.78
N LEU A 68 -3.40 11.35 -3.35
CA LEU A 68 -2.38 10.53 -2.69
C LEU A 68 -1.24 10.21 -3.67
N LYS A 69 -0.01 10.57 -3.30
CA LYS A 69 1.20 10.37 -4.11
C LYS A 69 2.09 9.26 -3.58
N THR A 70 2.10 9.09 -2.25
CA THR A 70 2.98 8.12 -1.58
C THR A 70 2.15 7.24 -0.66
N LEU A 71 2.23 5.93 -0.89
CA LEU A 71 1.60 4.89 -0.07
C LEU A 71 2.68 4.01 0.56
N ILE A 72 2.79 4.02 1.89
CA ILE A 72 3.71 3.15 2.63
C ILE A 72 2.85 2.13 3.37
N ILE A 73 2.95 0.85 3.00
CA ILE A 73 2.13 -0.24 3.56
C ILE A 73 3.02 -1.42 3.97
N ARG A 74 3.97 -1.14 4.86
CA ARG A 74 4.98 -2.10 5.28
C ARG A 74 4.38 -3.20 6.16
N GLY A 75 4.76 -4.45 5.90
CA GLY A 75 4.30 -5.61 6.67
C GLY A 75 2.86 -6.03 6.34
N TYR A 76 2.30 -5.56 5.23
CA TYR A 76 0.91 -5.81 4.85
C TYR A 76 0.78 -7.12 4.04
N LYS A 77 -0.14 -8.00 4.42
CA LYS A 77 -0.24 -9.35 3.83
C LYS A 77 -1.05 -9.38 2.52
N ASP A 78 -2.18 -8.68 2.49
CA ASP A 78 -3.19 -8.83 1.43
C ASP A 78 -3.04 -7.77 0.32
N LEU A 79 -1.84 -7.63 -0.24
CA LEU A 79 -1.51 -6.58 -1.22
C LEU A 79 -2.38 -6.64 -2.49
N ASN A 80 -2.73 -7.87 -2.94
CA ASN A 80 -3.56 -8.10 -4.12
C ASN A 80 -5.03 -7.67 -3.95
N ALA A 81 -5.49 -7.44 -2.72
CA ALA A 81 -6.85 -6.98 -2.46
C ALA A 81 -6.99 -5.45 -2.51
N LEU A 82 -5.88 -4.72 -2.74
CA LEU A 82 -5.86 -3.26 -2.77
C LEU A 82 -6.25 -2.71 -4.14
N ALA A 83 -7.21 -1.80 -4.15
CA ALA A 83 -7.75 -1.13 -5.33
C ALA A 83 -6.88 0.08 -5.73
N LEU A 84 -5.61 -0.16 -6.07
CA LEU A 84 -4.61 0.88 -6.38
C LEU A 84 -4.95 1.69 -7.65
N GLU A 85 -5.82 1.17 -8.52
CA GLU A 85 -6.37 1.89 -9.68
C GLU A 85 -7.09 3.18 -9.29
N LYS A 86 -7.64 3.25 -8.08
CA LYS A 86 -8.33 4.44 -7.56
C LYS A 86 -7.36 5.60 -7.28
N LEU A 87 -6.11 5.28 -6.98
CA LEU A 87 -5.10 6.27 -6.57
C LEU A 87 -4.42 6.87 -7.79
N THR A 88 -5.15 7.63 -8.61
CA THR A 88 -4.68 8.10 -9.92
C THR A 88 -3.38 8.91 -9.87
N GLN A 89 -3.12 9.63 -8.77
CA GLN A 89 -1.91 10.43 -8.55
C GLN A 89 -0.75 9.69 -7.86
N LEU A 90 -0.89 8.39 -7.58
CA LEU A 90 0.13 7.60 -6.89
C LEU A 90 1.42 7.51 -7.73
N GLN A 91 2.55 7.83 -7.09
CA GLN A 91 3.87 7.88 -7.69
C GLN A 91 4.82 6.87 -7.05
N GLN A 92 4.65 6.61 -5.76
CA GLN A 92 5.51 5.73 -4.99
C GLN A 92 4.70 4.81 -4.07
N ILE A 93 5.12 3.55 -4.02
CA ILE A 93 4.65 2.59 -3.03
C ILE A 93 5.81 1.88 -2.34
N ASP A 94 5.69 1.71 -1.03
CA ASP A 94 6.63 0.91 -0.24
C ASP A 94 5.89 -0.26 0.41
N ILE A 95 6.26 -1.47 -0.02
CA ILE A 95 5.71 -2.75 0.46
C ILE A 95 6.74 -3.55 1.28
N SER A 96 7.76 -2.89 1.82
CA SER A 96 8.82 -3.53 2.60
C SER A 96 8.26 -4.33 3.78
N PHE A 97 8.95 -5.40 4.18
CA PHE A 97 8.55 -6.31 5.27
C PHE A 97 7.23 -7.06 5.04
N SER A 98 6.55 -6.86 3.91
CA SER A 98 5.33 -7.60 3.59
C SER A 98 5.64 -9.07 3.30
N PRO A 99 4.90 -10.02 3.88
CA PRO A 99 5.12 -11.44 3.65
C PRO A 99 4.47 -11.87 2.33
N ILE A 100 5.09 -11.47 1.21
CA ILE A 100 4.64 -11.76 -0.15
C ILE A 100 5.56 -12.80 -0.80
N SER A 101 4.99 -13.83 -1.40
CA SER A 101 5.73 -14.82 -2.20
C SER A 101 6.10 -14.27 -3.59
N LEU A 102 6.99 -14.95 -4.30
CA LEU A 102 7.39 -14.56 -5.65
C LEU A 102 6.21 -14.53 -6.64
N ASN A 103 5.32 -15.52 -6.59
CA ASN A 103 4.15 -15.60 -7.46
C ASN A 103 3.14 -14.50 -7.16
N GLU A 104 2.93 -14.19 -5.87
CA GLU A 104 2.05 -13.09 -5.48
C GLU A 104 2.63 -11.73 -5.92
N LEU A 105 3.95 -11.55 -5.85
CA LEU A 105 4.62 -10.34 -6.33
C LEU A 105 4.48 -10.17 -7.84
N ASP A 106 4.67 -11.23 -8.62
CA ASP A 106 4.49 -11.19 -10.09
C ASP A 106 3.05 -10.89 -10.49
N ALA A 107 2.07 -11.53 -9.82
CA ALA A 107 0.65 -11.26 -10.01
C ALA A 107 0.30 -9.80 -9.64
N TRP A 108 0.86 -9.30 -8.54
CA TRP A 108 0.65 -7.94 -8.09
C TRP A 108 1.25 -6.90 -9.06
N ALA A 109 2.48 -7.12 -9.53
CA ALA A 109 3.13 -6.28 -10.54
C ALA A 109 2.35 -6.27 -11.86
N THR A 110 1.82 -7.42 -12.29
CA THR A 110 0.95 -7.52 -13.47
C THR A 110 -0.33 -6.70 -13.30
N GLN A 111 -0.96 -6.73 -12.12
CA GLN A 111 -2.14 -5.90 -11.85
C GLN A 111 -1.81 -4.41 -11.89
N LEU A 112 -0.66 -3.99 -11.37
CA LEU A 112 -0.23 -2.60 -11.45
C LEU A 112 -0.14 -2.14 -12.91
N GLU A 113 0.50 -2.91 -13.79
CA GLU A 113 0.58 -2.57 -15.22
C GLU A 113 -0.81 -2.44 -15.87
N GLN A 114 -1.67 -3.44 -15.66
CA GLN A 114 -3.03 -3.48 -16.23
C GLN A 114 -3.90 -2.30 -15.77
N LYS A 115 -3.64 -1.79 -14.57
CA LYS A 115 -4.37 -0.67 -13.96
C LYS A 115 -3.75 0.70 -14.25
N GLY A 116 -2.83 0.78 -15.22
CA GLY A 116 -2.15 2.03 -15.59
C GLY A 116 -1.18 2.54 -14.53
N LYS A 117 -0.72 1.65 -13.63
CA LYS A 117 0.24 1.91 -12.55
C LYS A 117 1.63 1.35 -12.84
N GLY A 118 1.95 1.16 -14.12
CA GLY A 118 3.22 0.60 -14.57
C GLY A 118 4.44 1.41 -14.15
N ASP A 119 4.35 2.75 -14.18
CA ASP A 119 5.48 3.66 -13.93
C ASP A 119 5.67 4.05 -12.46
N ILE A 120 4.98 3.37 -11.53
CA ILE A 120 5.13 3.64 -10.10
C ILE A 120 6.47 3.11 -9.60
N GLN A 121 7.15 3.93 -8.80
CA GLN A 121 8.30 3.48 -8.04
C GLN A 121 7.85 2.54 -6.92
N VAL A 122 8.41 1.33 -6.88
CA VAL A 122 8.10 0.31 -5.88
C VAL A 122 9.34 0.03 -5.05
N GLN A 123 9.25 0.25 -3.74
CA GLN A 123 10.27 -0.15 -2.80
C GLN A 123 9.92 -1.49 -2.16
N ILE A 124 10.86 -2.43 -2.24
CA ILE A 124 10.75 -3.76 -1.64
C ILE A 124 12.01 -3.99 -0.82
N ASN A 125 11.91 -4.00 0.51
CA ASN A 125 13.03 -4.37 1.39
C ASN A 125 12.59 -5.39 2.43
N ALA A 126 13.48 -6.33 2.78
CA ALA A 126 13.29 -7.28 3.88
C ALA A 126 11.94 -8.04 3.84
N ALA A 127 11.42 -8.30 2.65
CA ALA A 127 10.27 -9.17 2.45
C ALA A 127 10.72 -10.62 2.66
N HIS A 128 10.31 -11.22 3.78
CA HIS A 128 10.85 -12.50 4.29
C HIS A 128 10.76 -13.67 3.31
N ASN A 129 9.79 -13.64 2.39
CA ASN A 129 9.55 -14.71 1.43
C ASN A 129 10.17 -14.42 0.04
N LEU A 130 10.95 -13.34 -0.09
CA LEU A 130 11.62 -12.96 -1.33
C LEU A 130 13.14 -13.07 -1.19
N PRO A 131 13.85 -13.50 -2.25
CA PRO A 131 15.32 -13.48 -2.27
C PRO A 131 15.87 -12.07 -2.11
N ALA A 132 16.99 -11.93 -1.40
CA ALA A 132 17.62 -10.64 -1.07
C ALA A 132 17.94 -9.77 -2.29
N SER A 133 18.17 -10.37 -3.45
CA SER A 133 18.42 -9.66 -4.70
C SER A 133 17.19 -8.94 -5.28
N LEU A 134 15.97 -9.26 -4.81
CA LEU A 134 14.77 -8.47 -5.08
C LEU A 134 14.56 -7.34 -4.05
N HIS A 135 15.46 -7.22 -3.05
CA HIS A 135 15.35 -6.17 -2.04
C HIS A 135 16.01 -4.90 -2.56
N LYS A 136 15.23 -4.10 -3.28
CA LYS A 136 15.66 -2.83 -3.88
C LYS A 136 14.46 -1.96 -4.25
N THR A 137 14.77 -0.77 -4.76
CA THR A 137 13.79 0.12 -5.38
C THR A 137 13.72 -0.16 -6.88
N TYR A 138 12.51 -0.47 -7.34
CA TYR A 138 12.15 -0.63 -8.73
C TYR A 138 11.55 0.68 -9.25
N GLN A 139 11.89 1.07 -10.48
CA GLN A 139 11.36 2.28 -11.10
C GLN A 139 10.01 2.05 -11.78
N SER A 140 9.59 0.79 -11.93
CA SER A 140 8.33 0.41 -12.56
C SER A 140 7.91 -1.01 -12.17
N ALA A 141 6.63 -1.33 -12.31
CA ALA A 141 6.13 -2.69 -12.18
C ALA A 141 6.76 -3.64 -13.22
N ALA A 142 7.02 -3.15 -14.44
CA ALA A 142 7.70 -3.89 -15.49
C ALA A 142 9.11 -4.34 -15.06
N SER A 143 9.86 -3.47 -14.38
CA SER A 143 11.19 -3.80 -13.89
C SER A 143 11.19 -4.88 -12.80
N ILE A 144 10.10 -5.00 -12.02
CA ILE A 144 9.92 -6.13 -11.08
C ILE A 144 9.77 -7.42 -11.86
N LYS A 145 8.85 -7.46 -12.84
CA LYS A 145 8.57 -8.67 -13.63
C LYS A 145 9.78 -9.16 -14.41
N GLN A 146 10.55 -8.24 -14.99
CA GLN A 146 11.79 -8.58 -15.67
C GLN A 146 12.76 -9.30 -14.71
N ASP A 147 12.95 -8.73 -13.53
CA ASP A 147 13.82 -9.29 -12.48
C ASP A 147 13.36 -10.68 -12.00
N ILE A 148 12.05 -10.92 -11.94
CA ILE A 148 11.48 -12.22 -11.59
C ILE A 148 11.73 -13.23 -12.72
N ALA A 149 11.46 -12.86 -13.97
CA ALA A 149 11.62 -13.73 -15.14
C ALA A 149 13.07 -14.23 -15.34
N HIS A 150 14.07 -13.40 -15.01
CA HIS A 150 15.49 -13.79 -15.09
C HIS A 150 15.89 -14.87 -14.07
N ARG A 151 15.01 -15.23 -13.14
CA ARG A 151 15.29 -16.17 -12.04
C ARG A 151 14.54 -17.49 -12.17
N THR A 152 13.51 -17.52 -13.00
CA THR A 152 12.68 -18.70 -13.26
C THR A 152 13.11 -19.45 -14.52
N ASN A 153 14.05 -18.88 -15.29
CA ASN A 153 14.73 -19.51 -16.44
C ASN A 153 16.10 -20.04 -16.02
#